data_AF-E6QFG5-F1
#
_entry.id   AF-E6QFG5-F1
#
_cell.length_a   1.000
_cell.length_b   1.000
_cell.length_c   1.000
_cell.angle_alpha   90.00
_cell.angle_beta   90.00
_cell.angle_gamma   90.00
#
_symmetry.space_group_name_H-M   'P 1'
#
loop_
_entity.id
_entity.type
_entity.pdbx_description
1 polymer ?
#
loop_
_entity_poly.entity_id
_entity_poly.type
_entity_poly.pdbx_seq_one_letter_code
_entity_poly.pdbx_strand_id
1 'polypeptide(L)'
;MPDPNFIILYVDNPLRSADFYTRLLTKSPVQSSQNFAMFALDSGVMLGLWSKHVVEPAATAAGGGGEIAFSVSSRDVVGNLFTDAYSGRIRPLIPR
;
A
#
# COMPACT_ATOMS: atom_id res chain seq x y z
N MET A 1 7.83 17.33 5.02
CA MET A 1 8.10 16.03 4.36
C MET A 1 6.82 15.21 4.43
N PRO A 2 6.43 14.49 3.37
CA PRO A 2 5.26 13.61 3.43
C PRO A 2 5.50 12.47 4.43
N ASP A 3 4.47 12.11 5.19
CA ASP A 3 4.44 10.98 6.13
C ASP A 3 3.69 9.80 5.48
N PRO A 4 4.08 8.53 5.70
CA PRO A 4 3.38 7.43 5.07
C PRO A 4 2.01 7.27 5.71
N ASN A 5 0.99 7.42 4.89
CA ASN A 5 -0.41 7.33 5.28
C ASN A 5 -1.12 6.13 4.66
N PHE A 6 -0.36 5.23 4.01
CA PHE A 6 -0.91 4.07 3.33
C PHE A 6 0.01 2.86 3.50
N ILE A 7 -0.53 1.77 4.03
CA ILE A 7 0.15 0.49 4.17
C ILE A 7 -0.57 -0.52 3.29
N ILE A 8 0.15 -1.22 2.42
CA ILE A 8 -0.40 -2.31 1.59
C ILE A 8 0.18 -3.63 2.05
N LEU A 9 -0.68 -4.62 2.30
CA LEU A 9 -0.29 -6.00 2.52
C LEU A 9 -0.65 -6.81 1.28
N TYR A 10 0.32 -7.57 0.77
CA TYR A 10 0.04 -8.53 -0.30
C TYR A 10 -0.61 -9.78 0.29
N VAL A 11 -1.79 -10.13 -0.22
CA VAL A 11 -2.60 -11.24 0.27
C VAL A 11 -2.96 -12.20 -0.86
N ASP A 12 -3.24 -13.45 -0.52
CA ASP A 12 -3.67 -14.45 -1.51
C ASP A 12 -5.10 -14.16 -2.01
N ASN A 13 -6.01 -13.88 -1.06
CA ASN A 13 -7.42 -13.60 -1.34
C ASN A 13 -7.88 -12.34 -0.59
N PRO A 14 -8.01 -11.18 -1.28
CA PRO A 14 -8.42 -9.91 -0.68
C PRO A 14 -9.75 -9.95 0.08
N LEU A 15 -10.76 -10.66 -0.44
CA LEU A 15 -12.07 -10.75 0.20
C LEU A 15 -11.99 -11.54 1.52
N ARG A 16 -11.31 -12.69 1.51
CA ARG A 16 -11.10 -13.50 2.72
C ARG A 16 -10.27 -12.75 3.77
N SER A 17 -9.26 -12.01 3.33
CA SER A 17 -8.45 -11.15 4.21
C SER A 17 -9.28 -9.98 4.75
N ALA A 18 -10.15 -9.37 3.95
CA ALA A 18 -11.04 -8.32 4.41
C ALA A 18 -11.97 -8.82 5.52
N ASP A 19 -12.56 -10.02 5.39
CA ASP A 19 -13.39 -10.61 6.46
C ASP A 19 -12.62 -10.81 7.77
N PHE A 20 -11.33 -11.17 7.69
CA PHE A 20 -10.46 -11.25 8.86
C PHE A 20 -10.26 -9.87 9.49
N TYR A 21 -9.86 -8.87 8.71
CA TYR A 21 -9.59 -7.53 9.21
C TYR A 21 -10.85 -6.79 9.67
N THR A 22 -12.02 -7.06 9.09
CA THR A 22 -13.28 -6.52 9.58
C THR A 22 -13.57 -6.96 11.00
N ARG A 23 -13.33 -8.24 11.31
CA ARG A 23 -13.49 -8.76 12.69
C ARG A 23 -12.41 -8.22 13.63
N LEU A 24 -11.17 -8.15 13.16
CA LEU A 24 -10.05 -7.66 13.97
C LEU A 24 -10.18 -6.17 14.31
N LEU A 25 -10.56 -5.36 13.33
CA LEU A 25 -10.65 -3.90 13.45
C LEU A 25 -12.03 -3.42 13.88
N THR A 26 -13.03 -4.31 13.87
CA THR A 26 -14.45 -3.97 14.06
C THR A 26 -14.91 -2.85 13.11
N LYS A 27 -14.49 -2.94 11.83
CA LYS A 27 -14.74 -1.92 10.79
C LYS A 27 -15.08 -2.58 9.47
N SER A 28 -15.92 -1.93 8.67
CA SER A 28 -16.15 -2.34 7.28
C SER A 28 -15.07 -1.73 6.37
N PRO A 29 -14.66 -2.43 5.30
CA PRO A 29 -13.78 -1.85 4.31
C PRO A 29 -14.48 -0.69 3.59
N VAL A 30 -13.73 0.37 3.30
CA VAL A 30 -14.19 1.52 2.50
C VAL A 30 -14.18 1.21 1.00
N GLN A 31 -13.44 0.19 0.58
CA GLN A 31 -13.43 -0.35 -0.77
C GLN A 31 -13.23 -1.86 -0.72
N SER A 32 -13.96 -2.61 -1.54
CA SER A 32 -13.81 -4.06 -1.64
C SER A 32 -14.07 -4.55 -3.06
N SER A 33 -13.19 -5.40 -3.56
CA SER A 33 -13.22 -6.01 -4.89
C SER A 33 -12.43 -7.32 -4.87
N GLN A 34 -12.47 -8.09 -5.96
CA GLN A 34 -11.74 -9.35 -6.07
C GLN A 34 -10.22 -9.20 -5.91
N ASN A 35 -9.66 -8.07 -6.36
CA ASN A 35 -8.21 -7.86 -6.39
C ASN A 35 -7.71 -6.94 -5.27
N PHE A 36 -8.60 -6.20 -4.61
CA PHE A 36 -8.21 -5.20 -3.61
C PHE A 36 -9.32 -4.94 -2.59
N ALA A 37 -8.95 -4.84 -1.32
CA ALA A 37 -9.80 -4.33 -0.26
C ALA A 37 -9.06 -3.28 0.58
N MET A 38 -9.78 -2.32 1.16
CA MET A 38 -9.17 -1.19 1.86
C MET A 38 -9.95 -0.77 3.09
N PHE A 39 -9.25 -0.42 4.15
CA PHE A 39 -9.80 0.13 5.39
C PHE A 39 -9.24 1.53 5.65
N ALA A 40 -10.09 2.44 6.10
CA ALA A 40 -9.65 3.69 6.72
C ALA A 40 -9.54 3.46 8.24
N LEU A 41 -8.33 3.58 8.78
CA LEU A 41 -8.09 3.47 10.22
C LEU A 41 -8.35 4.81 10.91
N ASP A 42 -8.62 4.78 12.22
CA ASP A 42 -8.91 6.00 12.98
C ASP A 42 -7.72 6.95 13.10
N SER A 43 -6.50 6.45 12.87
CA SER A 43 -5.29 7.26 12.76
C SER A 43 -5.21 8.09 11.47
N GLY A 44 -6.11 7.87 10.51
CA GLY A 44 -6.03 8.44 9.16
C GLY A 44 -5.15 7.64 8.19
N VAL A 45 -4.51 6.56 8.66
CA VAL A 45 -3.78 5.62 7.79
C VAL A 45 -4.77 4.73 7.04
N MET A 46 -4.49 4.50 5.76
CA MET A 46 -5.20 3.55 4.91
C MET A 46 -4.49 2.19 4.94
N LEU A 47 -5.23 1.12 5.20
CA LEU A 47 -4.73 -0.25 5.10
C LEU A 47 -5.32 -0.91 3.85
N GLY A 48 -4.48 -1.16 2.85
CA GLY A 48 -4.82 -1.90 1.63
C GLY A 48 -4.44 -3.38 1.72
N LEU A 49 -5.28 -4.23 1.15
CA LEU A 49 -5.09 -5.67 1.00
C LEU A 49 -5.11 -5.96 -0.50
N TRP A 50 -3.95 -6.12 -1.11
CA TRP A 50 -3.83 -6.32 -2.56
C TRP A 50 -3.50 -7.77 -2.87
N SER A 51 -4.22 -8.37 -3.80
CA SER A 51 -3.89 -9.71 -4.29
C SER A 51 -2.45 -9.76 -4.82
N LYS A 52 -1.63 -10.64 -4.25
CA LYS A 52 -0.25 -10.88 -4.67
C LYS A 52 -0.12 -11.41 -6.10
N HIS A 53 -1.22 -11.89 -6.68
CA HIS A 53 -1.25 -12.48 -8.03
C HIS A 53 -1.26 -11.42 -9.14
N VAL A 54 -1.60 -10.17 -8.80
CA VAL A 54 -1.79 -9.07 -9.76
C VAL A 54 -1.04 -7.80 -9.37
N VAL A 55 -0.19 -7.86 -8.34
CA VAL A 55 0.61 -6.71 -7.91
C VAL A 55 1.83 -6.54 -8.79
N GLU A 56 2.20 -5.29 -9.05
CA GLU A 56 3.37 -4.93 -9.84
C GLU A 56 4.29 -4.00 -9.03
N PRO A 57 5.60 -4.32 -8.90
CA PRO A 57 6.28 -5.47 -9.47
C PRO A 57 5.85 -6.81 -8.84
N ALA A 58 5.83 -7.87 -9.64
CA ALA A 58 5.44 -9.20 -9.19
C ALA A 58 6.12 -9.60 -7.87
N ALA A 59 5.32 -9.93 -6.87
CA ALA A 59 5.82 -10.32 -5.56
C ALA A 59 6.61 -11.65 -5.66
N THR A 60 7.91 -11.61 -5.39
CA THR A 60 8.79 -12.79 -5.43
C THR A 60 8.85 -13.54 -4.10
N ALA A 61 8.39 -12.92 -3.00
CA ALA A 61 8.39 -13.52 -1.67
C ALA A 61 7.08 -14.29 -1.41
N ALA A 62 7.20 -15.55 -0.97
CA ALA A 62 6.07 -16.43 -0.67
C ALA A 62 5.23 -16.00 0.55
N GLY A 63 5.72 -15.06 1.38
CA GLY A 63 5.00 -14.45 2.50
C GLY A 63 5.68 -13.17 2.99
N GLY A 64 4.90 -12.23 3.55
CA GLY A 64 5.41 -11.01 4.18
C GLY A 64 5.68 -9.82 3.25
N GLY A 65 5.25 -9.87 1.98
CA GLY A 65 5.33 -8.73 1.07
C GLY A 65 4.34 -7.64 1.45
N GLY A 66 4.83 -6.40 1.52
CA GLY A 66 4.00 -5.23 1.77
C GLY A 66 4.70 -3.96 1.33
N GLU A 67 3.91 -2.91 1.13
CA GLU A 67 4.40 -1.61 0.73
C GLU A 67 4.06 -0.57 1.79
N ILE A 68 4.97 0.39 1.94
CA ILE A 68 4.70 1.66 2.59
C ILE A 68 4.55 2.69 1.49
N ALA A 69 3.36 3.27 1.40
CA ALA A 69 2.99 4.21 0.37
C ALA A 69 2.71 5.61 0.95
N PHE A 70 3.06 6.60 0.16
CA PHE A 70 2.86 8.01 0.45
C PHE A 70 1.81 8.54 -0.52
N SER A 71 0.59 8.76 -0.04
CA SER A 71 -0.45 9.39 -0.84
C SER A 71 -0.18 10.89 -0.94
N VAL A 72 -0.14 11.41 -2.17
CA VAL A 72 0.13 12.82 -2.47
C VAL A 72 -1.00 13.42 -3.30
N SER A 73 -1.11 14.75 -3.28
CA SER A 73 -2.25 15.47 -3.85
C SER A 73 -2.32 15.46 -5.38
N SER A 74 -1.20 15.21 -6.08
CA SER A 74 -1.17 15.20 -7.55
C SER A 74 -0.02 14.39 -8.12
N ARG A 75 -0.14 14.06 -9.42
CA ARG A 75 0.92 13.41 -10.21
C ARG A 75 2.21 14.24 -10.27
N ASP A 76 2.11 15.57 -10.29
CA ASP A 76 3.28 16.44 -10.33
C ASP A 76 4.10 16.34 -9.04
N VAL A 77 3.44 16.17 -7.89
CA VAL A 77 4.13 15.93 -6.61
C VAL A 77 4.91 14.62 -6.64
N VAL A 78 4.36 13.56 -7.26
CA VAL A 78 5.09 12.29 -7.46
C VAL A 78 6.35 12.52 -8.29
N GLY A 79 6.24 13.27 -9.41
CA GLY A 79 7.38 13.57 -10.29
C GLY A 79 8.49 14.37 -9.60
N ASN A 80 8.11 15.36 -8.79
CA ASN A 80 9.06 16.17 -8.03
C ASN A 80 9.80 15.35 -6.97
N LEU A 81 9.08 14.52 -6.19
CA LEU A 81 9.68 13.63 -5.19
C LEU A 81 10.61 12.60 -5.83
N PHE A 82 10.23 12.05 -6.98
CA PHE A 82 11.08 11.17 -7.76
C PHE A 82 12.36 11.88 -8.21
N THR A 83 12.25 13.08 -8.79
CA THR A 83 13.41 13.87 -9.23
C THR A 83 14.37 14.17 -8.07
N ASP A 84 13.83 14.55 -6.91
CA ASP A 84 14.63 14.78 -5.71
C ASP A 84 15.35 13.51 -5.24
N ALA A 85 14.69 12.35 -5.25
CA ALA A 85 15.33 11.08 -4.90
C ALA A 85 16.46 10.72 -5.86
N TYR A 86 16.24 10.85 -7.17
CA TYR A 86 17.25 10.53 -8.18
C TYR A 86 18.36 11.58 -8.29
N SER A 87 18.16 12.79 -7.78
CA SER A 87 19.22 13.80 -7.62
C SER A 87 20.25 13.45 -6.52
N GLY A 88 20.02 12.36 -5.77
CA GLY A 88 20.89 11.90 -4.69
C GLY A 88 20.60 12.54 -3.33
N ARG A 89 19.59 13.42 -3.23
CA ARG A 89 19.13 14.00 -1.96
C ARG A 89 18.37 13.00 -1.09
N ILE A 90 17.73 11.99 -1.69
CA ILE A 90 17.05 10.89 -1.00
C ILE A 90 17.44 9.57 -1.68
N ARG A 91 18.21 8.71 -1.02
CA ARG A 91 18.68 7.45 -1.63
C ARG A 91 17.60 6.36 -1.55
N PRO A 92 17.18 5.73 -2.66
CA PRO A 92 16.31 4.55 -2.63
C PRO A 92 16.98 3.40 -1.88
N LEU A 93 16.20 2.65 -1.08
CA LEU A 93 16.69 1.49 -0.31
C LEU A 93 17.06 0.28 -1.18
N ILE A 94 16.56 0.22 -2.41
CA ILE A 94 16.85 -0.86 -3.36
C ILE A 94 17.52 -0.24 -4.59
N PRO A 95 18.82 -0.52 -4.84
CA PRO A 95 19.45 -0.18 -6.11
C PRO A 95 18.87 -1.03 -7.23
N ARG A 96 18.78 -0.46 -8.44
CA ARG A 96 18.37 -1.21 -9.64
C ARG A 96 19.34 -2.32 -9.97
#